data_AF-A0AA90P9R1-F1
#
_entry.id   AF-A0AA90P9R1-F1
#
_cell.length_a   1.000
_cell.length_b   1.000
_cell.length_c   1.000
_cell.angle_alpha   90.00
_cell.angle_beta   90.00
_cell.angle_gamma   90.00
#
_symmetry.space_group_name_H-M   'P 1'
#
loop_
_entity.id
_entity.type
_entity.pdbx_description
1 polymer ?
#
loop_
_entity_poly.entity_id
_entity_poly.type
_entity_poly.pdbx_seq_one_letter_code
_entity_poly.pdbx_strand_id
1 'polypeptide(L)' 'EIEKSHVQTYLDDMEQSNKSGGTIEKHYSAITMFSRFLDKPEIVLNIDRKAKEKKEDPPKALNMLEQAALLKEIE' A
#
# COMPACT_ATOMS: atom_id res chain seq x y z
N GLU A 1 3.44 -10.29 -23.25
CA GLU A 1 2.58 -11.09 -22.35
C GLU A 1 2.94 -10.75 -20.91
N ILE A 2 2.02 -10.85 -19.94
CA ILE A 2 2.33 -10.57 -18.52
C ILE A 2 2.94 -11.82 -17.89
N GLU A 3 4.00 -11.63 -17.09
CA GLU A 3 4.83 -12.68 -16.50
C GLU A 3 5.16 -12.32 -15.05
N LYS A 4 5.66 -13.29 -14.28
CA LYS A 4 6.10 -13.07 -12.89
C LYS A 4 7.14 -11.95 -12.76
N SER A 5 8.09 -11.90 -13.69
CA SER A 5 9.16 -10.89 -13.73
C SER A 5 8.59 -9.47 -13.74
N HIS A 6 7.55 -9.23 -14.54
CA HIS A 6 6.86 -7.94 -14.60
C HIS A 6 6.25 -7.53 -13.26
N VAL A 7 5.68 -8.48 -12.50
CA VAL A 7 5.13 -8.22 -11.16
C VAL A 7 6.24 -7.85 -10.19
N GLN A 8 7.34 -8.61 -10.18
CA GLN A 8 8.47 -8.34 -9.29
C GLN A 8 9.09 -6.96 -9.58
N THR A 9 9.44 -6.69 -10.84
CA THR A 9 10.02 -5.40 -11.25
C THR A 9 9.12 -4.23 -10.89
N TYR A 10 7.80 -4.39 -11.01
CA TYR A 10 6.85 -3.35 -10.61
C TYR A 10 6.87 -3.08 -9.10
N LEU A 11 6.89 -4.12 -8.26
CA LEU A 11 6.94 -3.92 -6.81
C LEU A 11 8.30 -3.38 -6.35
N ASP A 12 9.39 -3.80 -7.00
CA ASP A 12 10.74 -3.27 -6.74
C ASP A 12 10.81 -1.76 -7.06
N ASP A 13 10.23 -1.34 -8.19
CA ASP A 13 10.14 0.09 -8.55
C ASP A 13 9.30 0.90 -7.54
N MET A 14 8.22 0.32 -7.03
CA MET A 14 7.45 0.95 -5.95
C MET A 14 8.27 1.11 -4.67
N GLU A 15 9.08 0.12 -4.31
CA GLU A 15 9.97 0.19 -3.15
C GLU A 15 11.07 1.23 -3.36
N GLN A 16 11.71 1.27 -4.53
CA GLN A 16 12.71 2.29 -4.91
C GLN A 16 12.10 3.70 -4.92
N SER A 17 10.83 3.83 -5.28
CA SER A 17 10.03 5.05 -5.20
C SER A 17 9.54 5.39 -3.79
N ASN A 18 10.09 4.73 -2.77
CA ASN A 18 9.83 4.92 -1.34
C ASN A 18 8.34 4.78 -0.96
N LYS A 19 7.59 3.92 -1.66
CA LYS A 19 6.20 3.62 -1.26
C LYS A 19 6.19 2.82 0.04
N SER A 20 5.17 3.07 0.86
CA SER A 20 5.00 2.33 2.12
C SER A 20 4.67 0.86 1.84
N GLY A 21 5.08 -0.05 2.73
CA GLY A 21 4.71 -1.47 2.62
C GLY A 21 3.18 -1.66 2.60
N GLY A 22 2.42 -0.81 3.29
CA GLY A 22 0.96 -0.82 3.22
C GLY A 22 0.39 -0.42 1.85
N THR A 23 1.10 0.42 1.08
CA THR A 23 0.75 0.76 -0.30
C THR A 23 1.10 -0.39 -1.24
N ILE A 24 2.32 -0.93 -1.11
CA ILE A 24 2.81 -2.06 -1.91
C ILE A 24 1.86 -3.28 -1.76
N GLU A 25 1.44 -3.60 -0.53
CA GLU A 25 0.52 -4.71 -0.27
C GLU A 25 -0.85 -4.54 -0.96
N LYS A 26 -1.38 -3.31 -1.01
CA LYS A 26 -2.65 -3.02 -1.69
C LYS A 26 -2.53 -3.24 -3.19
N HIS A 27 -1.42 -2.82 -3.80
CA HIS A 27 -1.16 -3.03 -5.21
C HIS A 27 -0.97 -4.52 -5.53
N TYR A 28 -0.17 -5.24 -4.73
CA TYR A 28 0.00 -6.68 -4.87
C TYR A 28 -1.34 -7.44 -4.73
N SER A 29 -2.20 -7.01 -3.81
CA SER A 29 -3.55 -7.58 -3.65
C SER A 29 -4.42 -7.38 -4.90
N ALA A 30 -4.38 -6.19 -5.50
CA ALA A 30 -5.10 -5.90 -6.74
C ALA A 30 -4.57 -6.75 -7.92
N ILE A 31 -3.24 -6.85 -8.05
CA ILE A 31 -2.58 -7.70 -9.07
C ILE A 31 -2.95 -9.17 -8.87
N THR A 32 -3.02 -9.65 -7.64
CA THR A 32 -3.42 -11.04 -7.32
C THR A 32 -4.86 -11.32 -7.75
N MET A 33 -5.77 -10.37 -7.56
CA MET A 33 -7.15 -10.52 -8.04
C MET A 33 -7.23 -10.49 -9.57
N PHE A 34 -6.45 -9.60 -10.20
CA PHE A 34 -6.37 -9.49 -11.64
C PHE A 34 -5.75 -10.73 -12.30
N SER A 35 -4.71 -11.32 -11.70
CA SER A 35 -4.06 -12.52 -12.24
C SER A 35 -4.99 -13.72 -12.25
N ARG A 36 -5.86 -13.86 -11.23
CA ARG A 36 -6.93 -14.87 -11.20
C ARG A 36 -7.95 -14.64 -12.30
N PHE A 37 -8.33 -13.39 -12.55
CA PHE A 37 -9.25 -13.05 -13.65
C PHE A 37 -8.66 -13.42 -15.02
N LEU A 38 -7.35 -13.28 -15.18
CA LEU A 38 -6.62 -13.69 -16.39
C LEU A 38 -6.34 -15.20 -16.47
N ASP A 39 -6.81 -15.99 -15.50
CA ASP A 39 -6.52 -17.43 -15.37
C ASP A 39 -5.01 -17.74 -15.30
N LYS A 40 -4.26 -16.83 -14.67
CA LYS A 40 -2.79 -16.87 -14.48
C LYS A 40 -2.37 -16.66 -13.03
N PRO A 41 -2.89 -17.43 -12.05
CA PRO A 41 -2.55 -17.24 -10.64
C PRO A 41 -1.06 -17.45 -10.32
N GLU A 42 -0.33 -18.17 -11.15
CA GLU A 42 1.09 -18.50 -10.99
C GLU A 42 2.02 -17.29 -11.05
N ILE A 43 1.64 -16.22 -11.74
CA ILE A 43 2.51 -15.03 -11.92
C ILE A 43 2.72 -14.24 -10.63
N VAL A 44 1.93 -14.50 -9.59
CA VAL A 44 2.05 -13.83 -8.28
C VAL A 44 2.65 -14.74 -7.19
N LEU A 45 3.04 -15.97 -7.53
CA LEU A 45 3.63 -16.91 -6.57
C LEU A 45 5.09 -16.55 -6.27
N ASN A 46 5.47 -16.63 -4.99
CA ASN A 46 6.83 -16.37 -4.52
C ASN A 46 7.38 -15.02 -5.00
N ILE A 47 6.56 -13.98 -4.90
CA ILE A 47 6.95 -12.58 -5.12
C ILE A 47 7.52 -12.03 -3.80
N ASP A 48 8.74 -11.52 -3.85
CA ASP A 48 9.33 -10.81 -2.72
C ASP A 48 8.81 -9.38 -2.68
N ARG A 49 8.51 -8.89 -1.47
CA ARG A 49 7.93 -7.56 -1.31
C ARG A 49 8.15 -7.00 0.09
N LYS A 50 8.27 -5.68 0.16
CA LYS A 50 8.33 -4.93 1.42
C LYS A 50 7.14 -5.24 2.33
N ALA A 51 7.45 -5.75 3.52
CA ALA A 51 6.44 -6.02 4.54
C ALA A 51 5.76 -4.73 5.03
N LYS A 52 4.46 -4.79 5.26
CA LYS A 52 3.74 -3.71 5.93
C LYS A 52 4.16 -3.65 7.40
N GLU A 53 4.73 -2.52 7.80
CA GLU A 53 4.95 -2.22 9.22
C GLU A 53 3.62 -2.17 9.98
N LYS A 54 3.57 -2.84 11.14
CA LYS A 54 2.47 -2.68 12.09
C LYS A 54 2.65 -1.33 12.79
N LYS A 55 1.83 -0.35 12.42
CA LYS A 55 1.64 0.84 13.24
C LYS A 55 0.67 0.47 14.36
N GLU A 56 1.21 0.25 15.56
CA GLU A 56 0.38 -0.07 16.73
C GLU A 56 -0.21 1.20 17.35
N ASP A 57 0.45 2.34 17.17
CA ASP A 57 -0.04 3.60 17.70
C ASP A 57 -1.21 4.13 16.86
N PRO A 58 -2.37 4.41 17.49
CA PRO A 58 -3.46 5.08 16.82
C PRO A 58 -3.01 6.49 16.40
N PRO A 59 -3.61 7.05 15.33
CA PRO A 59 -3.38 8.45 14.98
C PRO A 59 -3.66 9.35 16.17
N LYS A 60 -2.78 10.34 16.39
CA LYS A 60 -2.99 11.33 17.45
C LYS A 60 -4.27 12.11 17.17
N ALA A 61 -5.24 12.00 18.08
CA ALA A 61 -6.45 12.81 18.03
C ALA A 61 -6.15 14.26 18.44
N LEU A 62 -6.92 15.19 17.89
CA LEU A 62 -6.88 16.58 18.32
C LEU A 62 -7.42 16.70 19.75
N ASN A 63 -6.79 17.54 20.55
CA ASN A 63 -7.33 17.93 21.84
C ASN A 63 -8.34 19.09 21.70
N MET A 64 -9.06 19.39 22.79
CA MET A 64 -10.09 20.43 22.80
C MET A 64 -9.58 21.83 22.39
N LEU A 65 -8.32 22.17 22.72
CA LEU A 65 -7.72 23.45 22.37
C LEU A 65 -7.37 23.51 20.88
N GLU A 66 -6.78 22.43 20.34
CA GLU A 66 -6.48 22.30 18.90
C GLU A 66 -7.77 22.35 18.07
N GLN A 67 -8.85 21.72 18.55
CA GLN A 67 -10.17 21.78 17.91
C GLN A 67 -10.76 23.19 17.93
N ALA A 68 -10.74 23.87 19.08
CA ALA A 68 -11.27 25.22 19.21
C ALA A 68 -10.50 26.24 18.34
N ALA A 69 -9.18 26.07 18.19
CA ALA A 69 -8.38 26.91 17.31
C ALA A 69 -8.79 26.76 15.83
N LEU A 70 -8.99 25.52 15.36
CA LEU A 70 -9.43 25.26 13.99
C LEU A 70 -10.83 25.81 13.70
N LEU A 71 -11.76 25.73 14.66
CA LEU A 71 -13.10 26.30 14.51
C LEU A 71 -13.09 27.82 14.35
N LYS A 72 -12.16 28.50 15.01
CA LYS A 72 -12.02 29.96 14.91
C LYS A 72 -11.48 30.43 13.54
N GLU A 73 -10.77 29.58 12.81
CA GLU A 73 -10.23 29.94 11.48
C GLU A 73 -11.30 29.99 10.38
N ILE A 74 -12.47 29.40 10.62
CA ILE A 74 -13.58 29.32 9.66
C ILE A 74 -14.77 30.22 10.03
N GLU A 75 -14.70 30.94 11.17
CA GLU A 75 -15.66 31.96 11.63
C GLU A 75 -15.19 33.37 11.27
#